data_AF-A0A1F4DXI8-F1
#
_entry.id   AF-A0A1F4DXI8-F1
#
_cell.length_a   1.000
_cell.length_b   1.000
_cell.length_c   1.000
_cell.angle_alpha   90.00
_cell.angle_beta   90.00
_cell.angle_gamma   90.00
#
_symmetry.space_group_name_H-M   'P 1'
#
loop_
_entity.id
_entity.type
_entity.pdbx_description
1 polymer ?
#
loop_
_entity_poly.entity_id
_entity_poly.type
_entity_poly.pdbx_seq_one_letter_code
_entity_poly.pdbx_strand_id
1 'polypeptide(L)'
;MSRERFVRWQSQSISQLSFSINLLLGLAVAALGFGVALLRDNTFAPGGIDKWLFIYSVIALACGVLFGVGATVTRLIDFRATAGKIREEEKGGQSGVVSRFEKQARVYGSATWRLFWFLTFSFASGVICLAYTVFAVYGGRLV
;
A
#
# COMPACT_ATOMS: atom_id res chain seq x y z
N MET A 1 -5.98 17.46 29.48
CA MET A 1 -6.79 17.81 28.30
C MET A 1 -6.04 17.75 26.96
N SER A 2 -4.86 18.36 26.80
CA SER A 2 -4.13 18.33 25.50
C SER A 2 -3.71 16.92 25.07
N ARG A 3 -3.23 16.10 26.02
CA ARG A 3 -2.78 14.70 25.77
C ARG A 3 -3.89 13.79 25.26
N GLU A 4 -5.08 13.83 25.84
CA GLU A 4 -6.23 13.02 25.41
C GLU A 4 -6.71 13.37 24.00
N ARG A 5 -6.74 14.68 23.67
CA ARG A 5 -7.06 15.15 22.32
C ARG A 5 -6.02 14.64 21.32
N PHE A 6 -4.73 14.75 21.67
CA PHE A 6 -3.64 14.27 20.81
C PHE A 6 -3.74 12.75 20.56
N VAL A 7 -3.95 11.95 21.60
CA VAL A 7 -4.09 10.48 21.48
C VAL A 7 -5.27 10.10 20.60
N ARG A 8 -6.41 10.80 20.74
CA ARG A 8 -7.59 10.59 19.88
C ARG A 8 -7.29 10.85 18.41
N TRP A 9 -6.69 12.00 18.09
CA TRP A 9 -6.35 12.34 16.71
C TRP A 9 -5.29 11.41 16.12
N GLN A 10 -4.30 11.01 16.93
CA GLN A 10 -3.30 10.03 16.50
C GLN A 10 -3.94 8.68 16.17
N SER A 11 -4.84 8.18 17.04
CA SER A 11 -5.57 6.93 16.78
C SER A 11 -6.41 7.01 15.50
N GLN A 12 -7.09 8.13 15.28
CA GLN A 12 -7.87 8.36 14.05
C GLN A 12 -6.99 8.37 12.80
N SER A 13 -5.89 9.12 12.81
CA SER A 13 -4.94 9.20 11.70
C SER A 13 -4.31 7.85 11.39
N ILE A 14 -3.97 7.10 12.43
CA ILE A 14 -3.53 5.71 12.30
C ILE A 14 -4.65 4.93 11.61
N SER A 15 -5.87 4.86 12.14
CA SER A 15 -6.97 4.09 11.53
C SER A 15 -7.19 4.42 10.04
N GLN A 16 -7.20 5.71 9.70
CA GLN A 16 -7.35 6.17 8.31
C GLN A 16 -6.21 5.66 7.41
N LEU A 17 -4.96 5.66 7.89
CA LEU A 17 -3.84 5.09 7.15
C LEU A 17 -3.99 3.58 6.93
N SER A 18 -4.47 2.80 7.92
CA SER A 18 -4.79 1.37 7.71
C SER A 18 -5.79 1.20 6.57
N PHE A 19 -6.88 1.97 6.65
CA PHE A 19 -7.98 1.89 5.71
C PHE A 19 -7.51 2.22 4.29
N SER A 20 -6.76 3.30 4.13
CA SER A 20 -6.20 3.70 2.84
C SER A 20 -5.24 2.66 2.24
N ILE A 21 -4.36 2.05 3.06
CA ILE A 21 -3.48 0.98 2.59
C ILE A 21 -4.29 -0.21 2.07
N ASN A 22 -5.28 -0.67 2.84
CA ASN A 22 -6.11 -1.82 2.46
C ASN A 22 -6.97 -1.52 1.23
N LEU A 23 -7.52 -0.31 1.13
CA LEU A 23 -8.29 0.13 -0.03
C LEU A 23 -7.41 0.15 -1.30
N LEU A 24 -6.25 0.78 -1.24
CA LEU A 24 -5.30 0.84 -2.37
C LEU A 24 -4.81 -0.56 -2.75
N LEU A 25 -4.52 -1.42 -1.77
CA LEU A 25 -4.13 -2.80 -2.02
C LEU A 25 -5.24 -3.58 -2.74
N GLY A 26 -6.49 -3.46 -2.27
CA GLY A 26 -7.64 -4.10 -2.91
C GLY A 26 -7.85 -3.62 -4.34
N LEU A 27 -7.76 -2.32 -4.58
CA LEU A 27 -7.84 -1.74 -5.92
C LEU A 27 -6.68 -2.20 -6.82
N ALA A 28 -5.46 -2.28 -6.29
CA ALA A 28 -4.30 -2.76 -7.03
C ALA A 28 -4.44 -4.22 -7.45
N VAL A 29 -4.92 -5.10 -6.55
CA VAL A 29 -5.20 -6.51 -6.86
C VAL A 29 -6.31 -6.64 -7.90
N ALA A 30 -7.38 -5.83 -7.78
CA ALA A 30 -8.46 -5.82 -8.76
C ALA A 30 -7.97 -5.37 -10.15
N ALA A 31 -7.20 -4.29 -10.22
CA ALA A 31 -6.62 -3.79 -11.47
C ALA A 31 -5.64 -4.79 -12.09
N LEU A 32 -4.83 -5.46 -11.27
CA LEU A 32 -3.92 -6.52 -11.72
C LEU A 32 -4.72 -7.70 -12.29
N GLY A 33 -5.77 -8.14 -11.59
CA GLY A 33 -6.66 -9.22 -12.04
C GLY A 33 -7.34 -8.87 -13.37
N PHE A 34 -7.79 -7.63 -13.53
CA PHE A 34 -8.32 -7.12 -14.80
C PHE A 34 -7.28 -7.14 -15.91
N GLY A 35 -6.05 -6.68 -15.65
CA GLY A 35 -4.94 -6.77 -16.60
C GLY A 35 -4.65 -8.22 -17.01
N VAL A 36 -4.60 -9.15 -16.06
CA VAL A 36 -4.40 -10.59 -16.34
C VAL A 36 -5.55 -11.17 -17.17
N ALA A 37 -6.79 -10.76 -16.90
CA ALA A 37 -7.95 -11.17 -17.68
C ALA A 37 -7.87 -10.66 -19.14
N LEU A 38 -7.38 -9.44 -19.36
CA LEU A 38 -7.14 -8.89 -20.69
C LEU A 38 -6.11 -9.71 -21.49
N LEU A 39 -5.05 -10.26 -20.88
CA LEU A 39 -4.11 -11.14 -21.62
C LEU A 39 -4.78 -12.42 -22.13
N ARG A 40 -5.85 -12.88 -21.48
CA ARG A 40 -6.57 -14.09 -21.90
C ARG A 40 -7.51 -13.82 -23.07
N ASP A 41 -7.85 -12.55 -23.32
CA ASP A 41 -8.71 -12.18 -24.42
C ASP A 41 -7.90 -12.16 -25.72
N ASN A 42 -8.24 -13.05 -26.66
CA ASN A 42 -7.60 -13.11 -27.98
C ASN A 42 -7.83 -11.84 -28.81
N THR A 43 -8.83 -11.03 -28.43
CA THR A 43 -9.07 -9.73 -29.06
C THR A 43 -8.14 -8.65 -28.50
N PHE A 44 -7.47 -8.83 -27.36
CA PHE A 44 -6.56 -7.85 -26.81
C PHE A 44 -5.14 -8.06 -27.33
N ALA A 45 -4.81 -7.40 -28.44
CA ALA A 45 -3.50 -7.48 -29.08
C ALA A 45 -2.82 -6.09 -29.11
N PRO A 46 -2.22 -5.63 -27.99
CA PRO A 46 -1.47 -4.39 -27.97
C PRO A 46 -0.21 -4.52 -28.86
N GLY A 47 -0.08 -3.63 -29.83
CA GLY A 47 1.07 -3.55 -30.73
C GLY A 47 2.09 -2.49 -30.29
N GLY A 48 3.33 -2.61 -30.75
CA GLY A 48 4.36 -1.56 -30.61
C GLY A 48 4.60 -1.08 -29.18
N ILE A 49 4.41 0.22 -28.95
CA ILE A 49 4.67 0.90 -27.68
C ILE A 49 3.63 0.53 -26.61
N ASP A 50 2.38 0.26 -27.01
CA ASP A 50 1.29 -0.07 -26.08
C ASP A 50 1.53 -1.40 -25.36
N LYS A 51 2.22 -2.34 -26.02
CA LYS A 51 2.65 -3.61 -25.41
C LYS A 51 3.60 -3.38 -24.25
N TRP A 52 4.58 -2.49 -24.43
CA TRP A 52 5.56 -2.18 -23.39
C TRP A 52 4.92 -1.42 -22.23
N LEU A 53 4.04 -0.46 -22.51
CA LEU A 53 3.24 0.25 -21.51
C LEU A 53 2.36 -0.71 -20.70
N PHE A 54 1.78 -1.71 -21.35
CA PHE A 54 0.94 -2.70 -20.70
C PHE A 54 1.74 -3.65 -19.80
N ILE A 55 2.90 -4.13 -20.26
CA ILE A 55 3.80 -4.92 -19.42
C ILE A 55 4.27 -4.10 -18.21
N TYR A 56 4.63 -2.83 -18.44
CA TYR A 56 5.02 -1.93 -17.37
C TYR A 56 3.88 -1.73 -16.35
N SER A 57 2.64 -1.56 -16.79
CA SER A 57 1.49 -1.37 -15.90
C SER A 57 1.26 -2.60 -15.01
N VAL A 58 1.34 -3.81 -15.57
CA VAL A 58 1.21 -5.06 -14.81
C VAL A 58 2.32 -5.22 -13.78
N ILE A 59 3.58 -4.94 -14.16
CA ILE A 59 4.72 -4.98 -13.23
C ILE A 59 4.57 -3.93 -12.13
N ALA A 60 4.19 -2.70 -12.47
CA ALA A 60 3.97 -1.62 -11.51
C ALA A 60 2.84 -1.96 -10.53
N LEU A 61 1.73 -2.54 -10.99
CA LEU A 61 0.65 -2.99 -10.13
C LEU A 61 1.08 -4.15 -9.22
N ALA A 62 1.83 -5.13 -9.74
CA ALA A 62 2.36 -6.24 -8.96
C ALA A 62 3.33 -5.77 -7.86
N CYS A 63 4.26 -4.86 -8.19
CA CYS A 63 5.14 -4.21 -7.22
C CYS A 63 4.32 -3.43 -6.18
N GLY A 64 3.28 -2.72 -6.61
CA GLY A 64 2.33 -2.03 -5.72
C GLY A 64 1.70 -2.98 -4.71
N VAL A 65 1.20 -4.14 -5.16
CA VAL A 65 0.64 -5.18 -4.28
C VAL A 65 1.67 -5.65 -3.25
N LEU A 66 2.91 -5.92 -3.66
CA LEU A 66 3.98 -6.34 -2.74
C LEU A 66 4.27 -5.26 -1.68
N PHE A 67 4.35 -3.99 -2.08
CA PHE A 67 4.52 -2.88 -1.15
C PHE A 67 3.32 -2.70 -0.22
N GLY A 68 2.09 -2.89 -0.70
CA GLY A 68 0.88 -2.80 0.12
C GLY A 68 0.79 -3.93 1.15
N VAL A 69 1.15 -5.16 0.79
CA VAL A 69 1.28 -6.27 1.75
C VAL A 69 2.36 -5.95 2.78
N GLY A 70 3.54 -5.49 2.33
CA GLY A 70 4.63 -5.08 3.22
C GLY A 70 4.23 -3.96 4.19
N ALA A 71 3.50 -2.95 3.72
CA ALA A 71 2.97 -1.86 4.54
C ALA A 71 1.99 -2.38 5.59
N THR A 72 1.12 -3.32 5.22
CA THR A 72 0.15 -3.95 6.12
C THR A 72 0.85 -4.77 7.21
N VAL A 73 1.88 -5.55 6.85
CA VAL A 73 2.67 -6.36 7.80
C VAL A 73 3.46 -5.46 8.75
N THR A 74 4.17 -4.46 8.23
CA THR A 74 4.97 -3.51 9.02
C THR A 74 4.11 -2.82 10.07
N ARG A 75 2.89 -2.45 9.65
CA ARG A 75 1.90 -1.82 10.51
C ARG A 75 1.32 -2.76 11.56
N LEU A 76 1.07 -4.03 11.21
CA LEU A 76 0.64 -5.03 12.18
C LEU A 76 1.70 -5.26 13.28
N ILE A 77 2.98 -5.24 12.89
CA ILE A 77 4.10 -5.34 13.84
C ILE A 77 4.14 -4.11 14.76
N ASP A 78 3.94 -2.90 14.22
CA ASP A 78 3.90 -1.66 15.01
C ASP A 78 2.79 -1.67 16.07
N PHE A 79 1.60 -2.16 15.72
CA PHE A 79 0.50 -2.36 16.68
C PHE A 79 0.86 -3.37 17.77
N ARG A 80 1.49 -4.50 17.41
CA ARG A 80 1.93 -5.51 18.38
C ARG A 80 3.00 -4.96 19.33
N ALA A 81 3.94 -4.18 18.81
CA ALA A 81 4.99 -3.54 19.62
C ALA A 81 4.39 -2.52 20.60
N THR A 82 3.44 -1.71 20.15
CA THR A 82 2.76 -0.72 21.00
C THR A 82 1.92 -1.38 22.09
N ALA A 83 1.17 -2.45 21.77
CA ALA A 83 0.42 -3.22 22.75
C ALA A 83 1.33 -3.91 23.78
N GLY A 84 2.50 -4.41 23.33
CA GLY A 84 3.52 -4.97 24.21
C GLY A 84 4.08 -3.94 25.20
N LYS A 85 4.35 -2.70 24.74
CA LYS A 85 4.82 -1.60 25.59
C LYS A 85 3.83 -1.29 26.72
N ILE A 86 2.55 -1.12 26.41
CA ILE A 86 1.51 -0.79 27.41
C ILE A 86 1.44 -1.90 28.47
N ARG A 87 1.49 -3.16 28.05
CA ARG A 87 1.44 -4.32 28.95
C ARG A 87 2.67 -4.44 29.86
N GLU A 88 3.84 -4.03 29.40
CA GLU A 88 5.07 -3.98 30.21
C GLU A 88 5.11 -2.77 31.15
N GLU A 89 4.57 -1.62 30.73
CA GLU A 89 4.40 -0.45 31.60
C GLU A 89 3.46 -0.77 32.78
N GLU A 90 2.35 -1.48 32.56
CA GLU A 90 1.43 -1.93 33.61
C GLU A 90 2.08 -2.90 34.63
N LYS A 91 3.12 -3.63 34.23
CA LYS A 91 3.83 -4.60 35.10
C LYS A 91 4.97 -3.98 35.93
N GLY A 92 5.14 -2.65 35.93
CA GLY A 92 6.18 -1.95 36.69
C GLY A 92 7.47 -1.68 35.90
N GLY A 93 7.34 -1.39 34.60
CA GLY A 93 8.38 -1.43 33.58
C GLY A 93 9.77 -0.85 33.91
N GLN A 94 10.80 -1.64 33.61
CA GLN A 94 12.18 -1.18 33.52
C GLN A 94 12.36 -0.20 32.35
N SER A 95 12.90 0.98 32.65
CA SER A 95 13.17 2.08 31.71
C SER A 95 13.98 1.66 30.46
N GLY A 96 14.80 0.61 30.54
CA GLY A 96 15.55 0.06 29.41
C GLY A 96 14.69 -0.62 28.34
N VAL A 97 13.61 -1.30 28.71
CA VAL A 97 12.72 -2.02 27.78
C VAL A 97 11.83 -1.04 27.02
N VAL A 98 11.34 -0.01 27.70
CA VAL A 98 10.56 1.09 27.11
C VAL A 98 11.32 1.81 25.99
N SER A 99 12.63 2.07 26.19
CA SER A 99 13.46 2.75 25.19
C SER A 99 13.70 1.94 23.90
N ARG A 100 13.70 0.60 23.98
CA ARG A 100 13.82 -0.28 22.81
C ARG A 100 12.55 -0.26 21.96
N PHE A 101 11.39 -0.29 22.60
CA PHE A 101 10.10 -0.19 21.90
C PHE A 101 9.92 1.15 21.20
N GLU A 102 10.41 2.25 21.78
CA GLU A 102 10.36 3.57 21.13
C GLU A 102 11.24 3.66 19.89
N LYS A 103 12.46 3.10 19.94
CA LYS A 103 13.32 3.04 18.74
C LYS A 103 12.69 2.17 17.64
N GLN A 104 12.11 1.03 18.00
CA GLN A 104 11.43 0.16 17.04
C GLN A 104 10.21 0.83 16.41
N ALA A 105 9.31 1.40 17.21
CA ALA A 105 8.12 2.10 16.72
C ALA A 105 8.48 3.25 15.77
N ARG A 106 9.57 4.00 16.06
CA ARG A 106 10.02 5.09 15.19
C ARG A 106 10.55 4.59 13.84
N VAL A 107 11.26 3.46 13.82
CA VAL A 107 11.77 2.86 12.58
C VAL A 107 10.62 2.29 11.75
N TYR A 108 9.67 1.58 12.37
CA TYR A 108 8.52 0.98 11.68
C TYR A 108 7.55 2.03 11.16
N GLY A 109 7.33 3.13 11.89
CA GLY A 109 6.53 4.26 11.41
C GLY A 109 7.11 4.90 10.14
N SER A 110 8.42 5.13 10.11
CA SER A 110 9.12 5.67 8.93
C SER A 110 9.08 4.68 7.74
N ALA A 111 9.29 3.39 8.00
CA ALA A 111 9.20 2.35 6.98
C ALA A 111 7.78 2.24 6.39
N THR A 112 6.75 2.27 7.23
CA THR A 112 5.34 2.24 6.79
C THR A 112 5.01 3.44 5.91
N TRP A 113 5.49 4.63 6.28
CA TRP A 113 5.25 5.83 5.47
C TRP A 113 5.94 5.76 4.11
N ARG A 114 7.18 5.27 4.05
CA ARG A 114 7.88 5.04 2.77
C ARG A 114 7.15 4.02 1.90
N LEU A 115 6.76 2.88 2.48
CA LEU A 115 6.01 1.83 1.76
C LEU A 115 4.66 2.33 1.26
N PHE A 116 3.97 3.17 2.04
CA PHE A 116 2.71 3.79 1.62
C PHE A 116 2.88 4.68 0.39
N TRP A 117 3.94 5.50 0.35
CA TRP A 117 4.23 6.31 -0.83
C TRP A 117 4.61 5.46 -2.03
N PHE A 118 5.45 4.43 -1.85
CA PHE A 118 5.78 3.51 -2.94
C PHE A 118 4.53 2.79 -3.48
N LEU A 119 3.65 2.30 -2.61
CA LEU A 119 2.35 1.74 -3.01
C LEU A 119 1.54 2.74 -3.82
N THR A 120 1.40 3.98 -3.32
CA THR A 120 0.58 5.02 -3.95
C THR A 120 1.11 5.39 -5.34
N PHE A 121 2.42 5.63 -5.47
CA PHE A 121 3.03 5.95 -6.76
C PHE A 121 2.96 4.79 -7.74
N SER A 122 3.26 3.57 -7.29
CA SER A 122 3.24 2.37 -8.13
C SER A 122 1.81 2.03 -8.59
N PHE A 123 0.82 2.22 -7.72
CA PHE A 123 -0.59 2.06 -8.07
C PHE A 123 -1.05 3.12 -9.08
N ALA A 124 -0.78 4.40 -8.81
CA ALA A 124 -1.19 5.49 -9.69
C ALA A 124 -0.58 5.36 -11.09
N SER A 125 0.74 5.12 -11.18
CA SER A 125 1.40 4.93 -12.48
C SER A 125 0.88 3.68 -13.20
N GLY A 126 0.69 2.57 -12.48
CA GLY A 126 0.15 1.32 -13.03
C GLY A 126 -1.24 1.49 -13.61
N VAL A 127 -2.17 2.12 -12.87
CA VAL A 127 -3.55 2.34 -13.32
C VAL A 127 -3.61 3.29 -14.52
N ILE A 128 -2.82 4.38 -14.52
CA ILE A 128 -2.80 5.33 -15.65
C ILE A 128 -2.30 4.65 -16.93
N CYS A 129 -1.20 3.90 -16.85
CA CYS A 129 -0.67 3.16 -17.99
C CYS A 129 -1.66 2.09 -18.47
N LEU A 130 -2.28 1.35 -17.54
CA LEU A 130 -3.28 0.34 -17.89
C LEU A 130 -4.48 0.96 -18.61
N ALA A 131 -5.05 2.04 -18.06
CA ALA A 131 -6.16 2.76 -18.67
C ALA A 131 -5.81 3.29 -20.06
N TYR A 132 -4.62 3.88 -20.22
CA TYR A 132 -4.13 4.33 -21.53
C TYR A 132 -4.06 3.19 -22.54
N THR A 133 -3.48 2.05 -22.17
CA THR A 133 -3.34 0.90 -23.09
C THR A 133 -4.70 0.31 -23.49
N VAL A 134 -5.64 0.23 -22.57
CA VAL A 134 -7.01 -0.21 -22.86
C VAL A 134 -7.68 0.78 -23.81
N PHE A 135 -7.57 2.07 -23.55
CA PHE A 135 -8.14 3.11 -24.40
C PHE A 135 -7.53 3.14 -25.80
N ALA A 136 -6.21 2.97 -25.93
CA ALA A 136 -5.54 2.92 -27.22
C ALA A 136 -5.99 1.71 -28.06
N VAL A 137 -6.04 0.52 -27.44
CA VAL A 137 -6.37 -0.74 -28.13
C VAL A 137 -7.85 -0.81 -28.52
N TYR A 138 -8.76 -0.41 -27.63
CA TYR A 138 -10.20 -0.46 -27.90
C TYR A 138 -10.74 0.81 -28.58
N GLY A 139 -10.17 1.98 -28.28
CA GLY A 139 -10.52 3.23 -28.95
C GLY A 139 -10.18 3.21 -30.43
N GLY A 140 -9.05 2.60 -30.80
CA GLY A 140 -8.70 2.36 -32.21
C GLY A 140 -9.61 1.37 -32.94
N ARG A 141 -10.53 0.68 -32.25
CA ARG A 141 -11.54 -0.21 -32.84
C ARG A 141 -12.93 0.42 -32.97
N LEU A 142 -13.18 1.51 -32.24
CA LEU A 142 -14.47 2.22 -32.24
C LEU A 142 -14.55 3.27 -33.35
N VAL A 143 -13.42 3.62 -33.98
CA VAL A 143 -13.29 4.50 -35.15
C VAL A 143 -13.02 3.64 -36.38
#